data_AF-A0A9D3NI37-F1
#
_entry.id   AF-A0A9D3NI37-F1
#
_cell.length_a   1.000
_cell.length_b   1.000
_cell.length_c   1.000
_cell.angle_alpha   90.00
_cell.angle_beta   90.00
_cell.angle_gamma   90.00
#
_symmetry.space_group_name_H-M   'P 1'
#
loop_
_entity.id
_entity.type
_entity.pdbx_description
1 polymer ?
#
loop_
_entity_poly.entity_id
_entity_poly.type
_entity_poly.pdbx_seq_one_letter_code
_entity_poly.pdbx_strand_id
1 'polypeptide(L)'
;MIWIHSITESVCVYLSAVMLIHCSPTDACHSIRAPTIDKIAHKRLANGYRLTCKVNPGGLKDETLVYWLADGDFIEKVYKNINVTKTERKSPDGKEFLHTKVVFTDVSQEDFHTVFTCVALSPVGFAKKNVLLKKDRRH
;
A
#
# COMPACT_ATOMS: atom_id res chain seq x y z
N MET A 1 -64.32 -31.33 -9.45
CA MET A 1 -64.49 -29.88 -9.22
C MET A 1 -63.25 -29.17 -9.76
N ILE A 2 -63.39 -28.56 -10.93
CA ILE A 2 -62.30 -27.92 -11.67
C ILE A 2 -62.78 -26.50 -11.93
N TRP A 3 -62.08 -25.50 -11.39
CA TRP A 3 -62.36 -24.09 -11.62
C TRP A 3 -61.39 -23.57 -12.67
N ILE A 4 -61.93 -23.11 -13.79
CA ILE A 4 -61.18 -22.40 -14.84
C ILE A 4 -61.45 -20.91 -14.60
N HIS A 5 -60.42 -20.15 -14.25
CA HIS A 5 -60.50 -18.69 -14.23
C HIS A 5 -60.09 -18.17 -15.61
N SER A 6 -61.06 -17.58 -16.32
CA SER A 6 -60.83 -16.78 -17.52
C SER A 6 -60.13 -15.49 -17.11
N ILE A 7 -58.88 -15.31 -17.54
CA ILE A 7 -58.18 -14.02 -17.45
C ILE A 7 -58.44 -13.30 -18.77
N THR A 8 -59.33 -12.33 -18.74
CA THR A 8 -59.52 -11.33 -19.79
C THR A 8 -58.26 -10.49 -19.92
N GLU A 9 -57.64 -10.53 -21.10
CA GLU A 9 -56.54 -9.64 -21.48
C GLU A 9 -56.99 -8.17 -21.36
N SER A 10 -56.21 -7.38 -20.64
CA SER A 10 -56.20 -5.92 -20.79
C SER A 10 -54.77 -5.54 -21.12
N VAL A 11 -54.56 -5.21 -22.40
CA VAL A 11 -53.30 -4.74 -22.94
C VAL A 11 -53.09 -3.32 -22.43
N CYS A 12 -52.43 -3.17 -21.28
CA CYS A 12 -51.99 -1.87 -20.78
C CYS A 12 -50.47 -1.76 -20.95
N VAL A 13 -50.13 -1.26 -22.13
CA VAL A 13 -48.95 -0.47 -22.50
C VAL A 13 -47.77 -0.52 -21.53
N TYR A 14 -46.67 -1.09 -22.05
CA TYR A 14 -45.31 -0.98 -21.52
C TYR A 14 -44.98 0.44 -21.05
N LEU A 15 -44.92 0.62 -19.74
CA LEU A 15 -44.01 1.58 -19.12
C LEU A 15 -42.94 0.76 -18.40
N SER A 16 -42.03 0.19 -19.19
CA SER A 16 -40.71 -0.15 -18.67
C SER A 16 -40.06 1.17 -18.27
N ALA A 17 -40.20 1.54 -17.00
CA ALA A 17 -39.28 2.47 -16.37
C ALA A 17 -37.92 1.79 -16.38
N VAL A 18 -37.20 1.98 -17.50
CA VAL A 18 -35.76 1.77 -17.53
C VAL A 18 -35.23 2.76 -16.51
N MET A 19 -34.93 2.27 -15.30
CA MET A 19 -34.04 2.94 -14.39
C MET A 19 -32.70 3.02 -15.13
N LEU A 20 -32.55 4.06 -15.95
CA LEU A 20 -31.26 4.51 -16.41
C LEU A 20 -30.55 4.93 -15.13
N ILE A 21 -29.78 4.00 -14.60
CA ILE A 21 -28.65 4.29 -13.73
C ILE A 21 -27.77 5.20 -14.59
N HIS A 22 -28.01 6.50 -14.50
CA HIS A 22 -27.11 7.54 -14.95
C HIS A 22 -25.93 7.57 -13.97
N CYS A 23 -25.19 6.46 -13.90
CA CYS A 23 -23.79 6.52 -13.55
C CYS A 23 -23.11 7.16 -14.75
N SER A 24 -22.97 8.48 -14.72
CA SER A 24 -21.94 9.15 -15.51
C SER A 24 -20.61 8.44 -15.18
N PRO A 25 -19.97 7.71 -16.10
CA PRO A 25 -18.67 7.13 -15.84
C PRO A 25 -17.63 8.23 -16.04
N THR A 26 -17.65 9.21 -15.15
CA THR A 26 -16.52 10.12 -14.91
C THR A 26 -15.93 9.83 -13.54
N ASP A 27 -15.98 8.58 -13.10
CA ASP A 27 -14.84 8.02 -12.40
C ASP A 27 -13.89 7.56 -13.48
N ALA A 28 -12.81 8.30 -13.68
CA ALA A 28 -11.65 7.77 -14.38
C ALA A 28 -11.40 6.39 -13.78
N CYS A 29 -11.53 5.32 -14.57
CA CYS A 29 -11.26 3.97 -14.12
C CYS A 29 -9.80 3.98 -13.65
N HIS A 30 -9.58 4.15 -12.34
CA HIS A 30 -8.24 4.20 -11.79
C HIS A 30 -7.68 2.81 -12.03
N SER A 31 -6.79 2.70 -13.02
CA SER A 31 -6.12 1.45 -13.35
C SER A 31 -5.35 1.00 -12.10
N ILE A 32 -5.95 0.08 -11.36
CA ILE A 32 -5.37 -0.51 -10.16
C ILE A 32 -4.16 -1.34 -10.61
N ARG A 33 -3.03 -1.18 -9.91
CA ARG A 33 -1.77 -1.87 -10.20
C ARG A 33 -1.13 -2.37 -8.91
N ALA A 34 -0.27 -3.37 -9.04
CA ALA A 34 0.61 -3.78 -7.94
C ALA A 34 1.42 -2.59 -7.42
N PRO A 35 1.67 -2.53 -6.10
CA PRO A 35 2.43 -1.44 -5.51
C PRO A 35 3.87 -1.47 -6.03
N THR A 36 4.51 -0.30 -6.11
CA THR A 36 5.93 -0.19 -6.48
C THR A 36 6.70 0.55 -5.41
N ILE A 37 7.95 0.15 -5.19
CA ILE A 37 8.86 0.87 -4.28
C ILE A 37 9.71 1.83 -5.11
N ASP A 38 9.34 3.11 -5.10
CA ASP A 38 10.02 4.16 -5.85
C ASP A 38 11.43 4.39 -5.32
N LYS A 39 11.57 4.47 -4.00
CA LYS A 39 12.85 4.80 -3.36
C LYS A 39 12.98 4.12 -2.00
N ILE A 40 14.17 3.57 -1.75
CA ILE A 40 14.60 3.10 -0.44
C ILE A 40 15.91 3.80 -0.09
N ALA A 41 16.10 4.19 1.17
CA ALA A 41 17.31 4.86 1.62
C ALA A 41 17.57 4.60 3.11
N HIS A 42 18.84 4.76 3.49
CA HIS A 42 19.25 4.81 4.89
C HIS A 42 19.94 6.16 5.17
N LYS A 43 19.90 6.61 6.42
CA LYS A 43 20.64 7.79 6.90
C LYS A 43 21.19 7.52 8.29
N ARG A 44 22.47 7.84 8.53
CA ARG A 44 23.06 7.83 9.88
C ARG A 44 22.46 8.98 10.70
N LEU A 45 22.03 8.68 11.91
CA LEU A 45 21.64 9.63 12.94
C LEU A 45 22.78 9.74 13.97
N ALA A 46 22.68 10.66 14.93
CA ALA A 46 23.68 10.77 16.00
C ALA A 46 23.90 9.43 16.71
N ASN A 47 22.81 8.79 17.16
CA ASN A 47 22.85 7.55 17.95
C ASN A 47 22.10 6.38 17.28
N GLY A 48 22.07 6.33 15.95
CA GLY A 48 21.31 5.27 15.28
C GLY A 48 21.26 5.38 13.78
N TYR A 49 20.32 4.66 13.17
CA TYR A 49 20.02 4.77 11.75
C TYR A 49 18.55 5.01 11.50
N ARG A 50 18.27 5.67 10.38
CA ARG A 50 16.94 5.85 9.84
C ARG A 50 16.84 5.19 8.48
N LEU A 51 15.90 4.26 8.34
CA LEU A 51 15.51 3.70 7.05
C LEU A 51 14.26 4.42 6.56
N THR A 52 14.18 4.68 5.26
CA THR A 52 12.98 5.24 4.64
C THR A 52 12.64 4.50 3.36
N CYS A 53 11.35 4.33 3.10
CA CYS A 53 10.83 3.71 1.90
C CYS A 53 9.63 4.50 1.38
N LYS A 54 9.69 4.89 0.11
CA LYS A 54 8.62 5.57 -0.63
C LYS A 54 7.96 4.55 -1.55
N VAL A 55 6.66 4.36 -1.38
CA VAL A 55 5.86 3.36 -2.07
C VAL A 55 4.74 4.05 -2.84
N ASN A 56 4.60 3.73 -4.12
CA ASN A 56 3.41 4.03 -4.88
C ASN A 56 2.41 2.89 -4.65
N PRO A 57 1.21 3.15 -4.10
CA PRO A 57 0.25 2.10 -3.76
C PRO A 57 -0.52 1.55 -4.97
N GLY A 58 -0.33 2.09 -6.18
CA GLY A 58 -0.99 1.57 -7.38
C GLY A 58 -2.51 1.70 -7.36
N GLY A 59 -3.05 2.72 -6.69
CA GLY A 59 -4.50 2.97 -6.61
C GLY A 59 -5.22 2.29 -5.45
N LEU A 60 -4.53 1.50 -4.62
CA LEU A 60 -5.09 0.83 -3.44
C LEU A 60 -4.37 1.28 -2.17
N LYS A 61 -4.37 2.58 -1.88
CA LYS A 61 -3.60 3.16 -0.78
C LYS A 61 -4.02 2.60 0.58
N ASP A 62 -5.31 2.47 0.80
CA ASP A 62 -5.90 2.07 2.08
C ASP A 62 -5.73 0.55 2.32
N GLU A 63 -5.68 -0.23 1.24
CA GLU A 63 -5.45 -1.68 1.24
C GLU A 63 -3.96 -2.05 1.09
N THR A 64 -3.07 -1.06 0.94
CA THR A 64 -1.63 -1.32 0.83
C THR A 64 -0.97 -1.31 2.22
N LEU A 65 -0.52 -2.48 2.64
CA LEU A 65 0.34 -2.67 3.80
C LEU A 65 1.81 -2.40 3.41
N VAL A 66 2.54 -1.68 4.27
CA VAL A 66 3.98 -1.48 4.11
C VAL A 66 4.67 -1.79 5.43
N TYR A 67 5.62 -2.72 5.40
CA TYR A 67 6.35 -3.17 6.57
C TYR A 67 7.83 -3.39 6.25
N TRP A 68 8.63 -3.59 7.31
CA TRP A 68 10.07 -3.78 7.22
C TRP A 68 10.48 -5.13 7.77
N LEU A 69 11.47 -5.73 7.10
CA LEU A 69 12.13 -6.94 7.56
C LEU A 69 13.62 -6.67 7.79
N ALA A 70 14.22 -7.40 8.72
CA ALA A 70 15.66 -7.54 8.92
C ALA A 70 16.00 -9.03 8.77
N ASP A 71 16.79 -9.37 7.74
CA ASP A 71 17.14 -10.75 7.37
C ASP A 71 15.93 -11.69 7.22
N GLY A 72 14.78 -11.13 6.84
CA GLY A 72 13.53 -11.87 6.60
C GLY A 72 12.56 -11.86 7.78
N ASP A 73 12.99 -11.46 8.97
CA ASP A 73 12.14 -11.33 10.16
C ASP A 73 11.56 -9.93 10.28
N PHE A 74 10.34 -9.83 10.85
CA PHE A 74 9.74 -8.54 11.16
C PHE A 74 10.66 -7.71 12.05
N ILE A 75 10.94 -6.48 11.63
CA ILE A 75 11.96 -5.65 12.26
C ILE A 75 11.66 -5.37 13.74
N GLU A 76 10.39 -5.34 14.12
CA GLU A 76 9.91 -5.18 15.50
C GLU A 76 10.21 -6.39 16.40
N LYS A 77 10.47 -7.57 15.82
CA LYS A 77 10.93 -8.76 16.57
C LYS A 77 12.43 -8.73 16.82
N VAL A 78 13.19 -8.13 15.90
CA VAL A 78 14.65 -8.07 15.95
C VAL A 78 15.13 -6.94 16.85
N TYR A 79 14.52 -5.75 16.74
CA TYR A 79 14.92 -4.55 17.48
C TYR A 79 13.88 -4.16 18.53
N LYS A 80 14.26 -4.16 19.81
CA LYS A 80 13.37 -3.80 20.92
C LYS A 80 13.06 -2.30 20.99
N ASN A 81 14.02 -1.46 20.62
CA ASN A 81 13.93 0.01 20.69
C ASN A 81 13.75 0.61 19.29
N ILE A 82 12.65 0.26 18.63
CA ILE A 82 12.35 0.68 17.26
C ILE A 82 11.11 1.55 17.18
N ASN A 83 11.14 2.55 16.30
CA ASN A 83 9.98 3.35 15.95
C ASN A 83 9.72 3.24 14.45
N VAL A 84 8.62 2.56 14.09
CA VAL A 84 8.14 2.43 12.72
C VAL A 84 6.96 3.38 12.54
N THR A 85 7.05 4.29 11.56
CA THR A 85 5.98 5.23 11.25
C THR A 85 5.61 5.15 9.78
N LYS A 86 4.32 5.00 9.48
CA LYS A 86 3.73 5.13 8.14
C LYS A 86 3.08 6.51 8.02
N THR A 87 3.27 7.18 6.89
CA THR A 87 2.62 8.46 6.58
C THR A 87 2.16 8.47 5.13
N GLU A 88 0.95 8.93 4.90
CA GLU A 88 0.41 9.15 3.55
C GLU A 88 0.78 10.55 3.07
N ARG A 89 1.18 10.66 1.80
CA ARG A 89 1.59 11.94 1.22
C ARG A 89 1.14 12.02 -0.24
N LYS A 90 1.02 13.26 -0.73
CA LYS A 90 0.83 13.57 -2.15
C LYS A 90 2.08 14.26 -2.68
N SER A 91 2.53 13.88 -3.88
CA SER A 91 3.56 14.63 -4.60
C SER A 91 2.97 15.95 -5.12
N PRO A 92 3.81 16.92 -5.52
CA PRO A 92 3.35 18.13 -6.20
C PRO A 92 2.48 17.82 -7.42
N ASP A 93 2.81 16.77 -8.16
CA ASP A 93 2.05 16.28 -9.32
C ASP A 93 0.74 15.55 -8.95
N GLY A 94 0.30 15.60 -7.69
CA GLY A 94 -0.93 14.96 -7.21
C GLY A 94 -0.86 13.46 -6.97
N LYS A 95 0.28 12.80 -7.23
CA LYS A 95 0.44 11.35 -7.04
C LYS A 95 0.54 11.00 -5.55
N GLU A 96 -0.35 10.16 -5.08
CA GLU A 96 -0.33 9.63 -3.72
C GLU A 96 0.81 8.62 -3.54
N PHE A 97 1.45 8.65 -2.37
CA PHE A 97 2.45 7.68 -1.97
C PHE A 97 2.42 7.42 -0.47
N LEU A 98 2.80 6.20 -0.10
CA LEU A 98 3.03 5.81 1.28
C LEU A 98 4.51 6.01 1.59
N HIS A 99 4.79 6.66 2.71
CA HIS A 99 6.13 6.82 3.24
C HIS A 99 6.25 6.09 4.56
N THR A 100 7.06 5.03 4.60
CA THR A 100 7.40 4.36 5.85
C THR A 100 8.81 4.77 6.27
N LYS A 101 9.00 4.93 7.58
CA LYS A 101 10.25 5.30 8.21
C LYS A 101 10.46 4.39 9.41
N VAL A 102 11.65 3.85 9.54
CA VAL A 102 12.11 3.15 10.73
C VAL A 102 13.25 3.94 11.35
N VAL A 103 13.20 4.12 12.67
CA VAL A 103 14.33 4.60 13.47
C VAL A 103 14.63 3.57 14.54
N PHE A 104 15.88 3.14 14.61
CA PHE A 104 16.38 2.29 15.69
C PHE A 104 17.68 2.88 16.23
N THR A 105 17.77 2.85 17.56
CA THR A 105 18.97 3.16 18.35
C THR A 105 19.66 1.84 18.69
N ASP A 106 20.96 1.87 19.02
CA ASP A 106 21.75 0.67 19.39
C ASP A 106 22.18 -0.22 18.20
N VAL A 107 22.84 0.40 17.20
CA VAL A 107 23.34 -0.31 16.01
C VAL A 107 24.66 -1.04 16.31
N SER A 108 24.66 -2.35 16.09
CA SER A 108 25.79 -3.26 16.24
C SER A 108 26.63 -3.38 14.95
N GLN A 109 27.75 -4.11 15.00
CA GLN A 109 28.54 -4.40 13.79
C GLN A 109 27.80 -5.33 12.82
N GLU A 110 26.95 -6.21 13.33
CA GLU A 110 26.19 -7.19 12.55
C GLU A 110 25.14 -6.51 11.67
N ASP A 111 24.56 -5.39 12.15
CA ASP A 111 23.57 -4.61 11.40
C ASP A 111 24.08 -4.04 10.08
N PHE A 112 25.40 -3.97 9.87
CA PHE A 112 25.99 -3.57 8.58
C PHE A 112 25.99 -4.70 7.55
N HIS A 113 25.73 -5.93 7.99
CA HIS A 113 25.58 -7.12 7.16
C HIS A 113 24.11 -7.54 7.03
N THR A 114 23.23 -7.07 7.92
CA THR A 114 21.78 -7.29 7.87
C THR A 114 21.14 -6.71 6.61
N VAL A 115 20.37 -7.54 5.92
CA VAL A 115 19.57 -7.16 4.76
C VAL A 115 18.23 -6.61 5.23
N PHE A 116 18.12 -5.28 5.25
CA PHE A 116 16.85 -4.63 5.52
C PHE A 116 15.98 -4.62 4.27
N THR A 117 14.74 -5.06 4.39
CA THR A 117 13.81 -5.14 3.27
C THR A 117 12.57 -4.32 3.54
N CYS A 118 12.25 -3.37 2.65
CA CYS A 118 10.92 -2.76 2.62
C CYS A 118 10.02 -3.64 1.77
N VAL A 119 8.85 -4.01 2.29
CA VAL A 119 7.83 -4.75 1.56
C VAL A 119 6.56 -3.92 1.48
N ALA A 120 5.99 -3.80 0.29
CA ALA A 120 4.68 -3.24 0.03
C ALA A 120 3.77 -4.34 -0.52
N LEU A 121 2.63 -4.56 0.11
CA LEU A 121 1.68 -5.63 -0.20
C LEU A 121 0.28 -5.05 -0.34
N SER A 122 -0.43 -5.42 -1.40
CA SER A 122 -1.84 -5.12 -1.60
C SER A 122 -2.56 -6.33 -2.23
N PRO A 123 -3.90 -6.31 -2.34
CA PRO A 123 -4.66 -7.41 -2.95
C PRO A 123 -4.24 -7.77 -4.39
N VAL A 124 -3.64 -6.82 -5.11
CA VAL A 124 -3.24 -6.99 -6.53
C VAL A 124 -1.78 -7.39 -6.71
N GLY A 125 -1.00 -7.48 -5.62
CA GLY A 125 0.39 -7.95 -5.67
C GLY A 125 1.27 -7.32 -4.61
N PHE A 126 2.59 -7.46 -4.80
CA PHE A 126 3.57 -6.94 -3.85
C PHE A 126 4.83 -6.44 -4.55
N ALA A 127 5.58 -5.59 -3.86
CA ALA A 127 6.94 -5.21 -4.21
C ALA A 127 7.84 -5.30 -2.99
N LYS A 128 9.11 -5.64 -3.22
CA LYS A 128 10.16 -5.62 -2.19
C LYS A 128 11.44 -4.97 -2.70
N LYS A 129 12.14 -4.24 -1.83
CA LYS A 129 13.47 -3.70 -2.10
C LYS A 129 14.33 -3.81 -0.86
N ASN A 130 15.59 -4.19 -1.08
CA ASN A 130 16.58 -4.39 -0.03
C ASN A 130 17.45 -3.14 0.11
N VAL A 131 17.98 -2.92 1.30
CA VAL A 131 18.99 -1.90 1.60
C VAL A 131 19.94 -2.42 2.68
N LEU A 132 21.23 -2.14 2.50
CA LEU A 132 22.27 -2.37 3.51
C LEU A 132 22.64 -1.03 4.15
N LEU A 133 22.95 -1.06 5.44
CA LEU A 133 23.53 0.12 6.10
C LEU A 133 24.95 0.33 5.60
N LYS A 134 25.32 1.58 5.36
CA LYS A 134 26.72 1.97 5.14
C LYS A 134 27.26 2.63 6.39
N LYS A 135 28.46 2.21 6.81
CA LYS A 135 29.26 2.90 7.83
C LYS A 135 29.55 4.31 7.35
N ASP A 136 29.28 5.30 8.21
CA ASP A 136 29.69 6.67 7.96
C ASP A 136 31.21 6.73 8.16
N ARG A 137 31.99 6.82 7.08
CA ARG A 137 33.44 7.02 7.15
C ARG A 137 33.70 8.52 7.34
N ARG A 138 33.38 9.07 8.51
CA ARG A 138 33.96 10.37 8.88
C ARG A 138 35.43 10.13 9.24
N HIS A 139 36.31 10.54 8.32
CA HIS A 139 37.70 10.85 8.63
C HIS A 139 37.74 12.23 9.27
#